data_AF-A0A523RVU4-F1
#
_entry.id   AF-A0A523RVU4-F1
#
_cell.length_a   1.000
_cell.length_b   1.000
_cell.length_c   1.000
_cell.angle_alpha   90.00
_cell.angle_beta   90.00
_cell.angle_gamma   90.00
#
_symmetry.space_group_name_H-M   'P 1'
#
loop_
_entity.id
_entity.type
_entity.pdbx_description
1 polymer ?
#
loop_
_entity_poly.entity_id
_entity_poly.type
_entity_poly.pdbx_seq_one_letter_code
_entity_poly.pdbx_strand_id
1 'polypeptide(L)'
;SWKWLLKNHPHDSICGCSIDQVHKEMMTRFDWSKQIAQEVINKSLDYITEKIKIDYLKEDELALVVFNPLPYSIDENVEVRVKFPKEINLNRVKVLTTQREEIPYQLKGYGLDYKIIFNPFKSPQPLEVNYADISFTAKDIPACGYKTFTIKAINDLRISKEYETDIRAGRDYIENKYYKVIAEEANGTVTITDKLNNKVFKNCYRFVDGGDAGDEYTYSPPLNDEIIVNRLDNISIQDVGPSEVILKVSGKMMLPVGLKSDRKSREDKKVECPIESEIKLFSEVQRIEFKTKFDNRVCDHRLQVEFPTAIKSNYVYAEGHFDVVKRFINIPDSEGWKEKAYKTAHNSGFIDINDGKYGLAVLNRGLPEYEIIPENNTIALTLLRCVGWLSRGDLEYKRGNAGPSFATPEAQCLGENIFLYALIPHQGNWDDACISQKTKQYKTKILTKQLKNQQGNMPSSFSFIQLEGKYLEISAIKKNEFGDKLVVRIYNPTNRETTGKIKLRFNVHKVYLGRSDESYKEELSYSNGVEIALKPKEIKTIILEVL
;
A
#
# COMPACT_ATOMS: atom_id res chain seq x y z
N SER A 1 -4.62 20.07 -8.58
CA SER A 1 -3.93 18.79 -8.31
C SER A 1 -3.88 17.92 -9.56
N TRP A 2 -4.99 17.34 -10.06
CA TRP A 2 -5.01 16.44 -11.23
C TRP A 2 -4.21 16.90 -12.45
N LYS A 3 -4.32 18.16 -12.88
CA LYS A 3 -3.53 18.68 -14.01
C LYS A 3 -2.01 18.54 -13.83
N TRP A 4 -1.51 18.67 -12.60
CA TRP A 4 -0.07 18.49 -12.31
C TRP A 4 0.31 17.01 -12.32
N LEU A 5 -0.52 16.14 -11.74
CA LEU A 5 -0.32 14.70 -11.79
C LEU A 5 -0.28 14.18 -13.23
N LEU A 6 -1.26 14.58 -14.05
CA LEU A 6 -1.37 14.15 -15.44
C LEU A 6 -0.21 14.64 -16.32
N LYS A 7 0.47 15.72 -15.96
CA LYS A 7 1.70 16.17 -16.66
C LYS A 7 2.88 15.22 -16.48
N ASN A 8 2.84 14.32 -15.50
CA ASN A 8 3.82 13.25 -15.33
C ASN A 8 3.38 11.94 -15.98
N HIS A 9 2.15 11.84 -16.50
CA HIS A 9 1.62 10.62 -17.11
C HIS A 9 1.87 10.43 -18.63
N PRO A 10 2.48 11.36 -19.40
CA PRO A 10 2.98 11.00 -20.72
C PRO A 10 3.90 9.78 -20.62
N HIS A 11 3.87 8.91 -21.63
CA HIS A 11 4.57 7.62 -21.58
C HIS A 11 6.07 7.80 -21.33
N ASP A 12 6.75 8.70 -22.03
CA ASP A 12 8.19 8.97 -21.82
C ASP A 12 8.51 9.53 -20.43
N SER A 13 7.53 10.14 -19.75
CA SER A 13 7.67 10.60 -18.38
C SER A 13 7.48 9.43 -17.39
N ILE A 14 6.28 8.84 -17.33
CA ILE A 14 5.95 7.86 -16.29
C ILE A 14 6.69 6.53 -16.43
N CYS A 15 7.08 6.15 -17.65
CA CYS A 15 7.89 4.96 -17.88
C CYS A 15 9.35 5.14 -17.45
N GLY A 16 9.76 6.36 -17.07
CA GLY A 16 11.14 6.62 -16.66
C GLY A 16 12.13 6.63 -17.83
N CYS A 17 11.67 6.78 -19.07
CA CYS A 17 12.49 6.68 -20.28
C CYS A 17 12.76 8.04 -20.94
N SER A 18 13.37 8.94 -20.18
CA SER A 18 13.70 10.32 -20.53
C SER A 18 15.00 10.71 -19.84
N ILE A 19 15.65 11.78 -20.31
CA ILE A 19 16.86 12.30 -19.66
C ILE A 19 16.59 12.77 -18.22
N ASP A 20 17.62 12.73 -17.37
CA ASP A 20 17.57 13.09 -15.93
C ASP A 20 16.79 14.38 -15.63
N GLN A 21 16.98 15.43 -16.44
CA GLN A 21 16.31 16.72 -16.25
C GLN A 21 14.78 16.61 -16.28
N VAL A 22 14.23 15.73 -17.12
CA VAL A 22 12.78 15.50 -17.20
C VAL A 22 12.27 14.92 -15.87
N HIS A 23 12.97 13.93 -15.32
CA HIS A 23 12.58 13.24 -14.10
C HIS A 23 12.74 14.13 -12.85
N LYS A 24 13.76 14.99 -12.80
CA LYS A 24 13.88 16.04 -11.77
C LYS A 24 12.65 16.96 -11.74
N GLU A 25 12.18 17.39 -12.90
CA GLU A 25 10.99 18.23 -12.99
C GLU A 25 9.72 17.48 -12.61
N MET A 26 9.64 16.17 -12.94
CA MET A 26 8.52 15.34 -12.53
C MET A 26 8.36 15.29 -11.02
N MET A 27 9.46 15.19 -10.26
CA MET A 27 9.41 15.18 -8.78
C MET A 27 8.74 16.44 -8.23
N THR A 28 9.06 17.61 -8.78
CA THR A 28 8.40 18.87 -8.41
C THR A 28 6.90 18.84 -8.69
N ARG A 29 6.48 18.29 -9.85
CA ARG A 29 5.05 18.17 -10.21
C ARG A 29 4.30 17.18 -9.31
N PHE A 30 4.94 16.08 -8.90
CA PHE A 30 4.37 15.17 -7.91
C PHE A 30 4.16 15.88 -6.57
N ASP A 31 5.13 16.66 -6.10
CA ASP A 31 5.02 17.44 -4.86
C ASP A 31 3.87 18.45 -4.91
N TRP A 32 3.76 19.22 -5.99
CA TRP A 32 2.62 20.15 -6.16
C TRP A 32 1.28 19.43 -6.16
N SER A 33 1.18 18.30 -6.86
CA SER A 33 -0.04 17.50 -6.87
C SER A 33 -0.43 17.04 -5.48
N LYS A 34 0.54 16.49 -4.73
CA LYS A 34 0.39 15.96 -3.38
C LYS A 34 0.01 17.04 -2.37
N GLN A 35 0.69 18.19 -2.39
CA GLN A 35 0.40 19.31 -1.48
C GLN A 35 -1.02 19.85 -1.68
N ILE A 36 -1.45 20.06 -2.93
CA ILE A 36 -2.82 20.51 -3.21
C ILE A 36 -3.84 19.46 -2.75
N ALA A 37 -3.59 18.17 -3.00
CA ALA A 37 -4.49 17.11 -2.57
C ALA A 37 -4.58 17.02 -1.03
N GLN A 38 -3.45 17.15 -0.34
CA GLN A 38 -3.41 17.13 1.12
C GLN A 38 -4.22 18.28 1.73
N GLU A 39 -4.18 19.47 1.12
CA GLU A 39 -4.96 20.61 1.61
C GLU A 39 -6.46 20.40 1.40
N VAL A 40 -6.87 19.83 0.26
CA VAL A 40 -8.28 19.47 0.03
C VAL A 40 -8.73 18.42 1.05
N ILE A 41 -7.91 17.40 1.31
CA ILE A 41 -8.18 16.39 2.33
C ILE A 41 -8.34 17.03 3.70
N ASN A 42 -7.41 17.90 4.11
CA ASN A 42 -7.46 18.57 5.41
C ASN A 42 -8.76 19.35 5.60
N LYS A 43 -9.12 20.21 4.64
CA LYS A 43 -10.36 21.00 4.68
C LYS A 43 -11.61 20.13 4.70
N SER A 44 -11.60 19.03 3.95
CA SER A 44 -12.75 18.12 3.88
C SER A 44 -12.93 17.37 5.20
N LEU A 45 -11.84 16.90 5.80
CA LEU A 45 -11.87 16.28 7.12
C LEU A 45 -12.30 17.28 8.19
N ASP A 46 -11.77 18.50 8.17
CA ASP A 46 -12.15 19.55 9.13
C ASP A 46 -13.67 19.81 9.06
N TYR A 47 -14.21 20.02 7.85
CA TYR A 47 -15.65 20.20 7.62
C TYR A 47 -16.50 19.04 8.17
N ILE A 48 -16.09 17.79 7.93
CA ILE A 48 -16.80 16.62 8.46
C ILE A 48 -16.71 16.60 9.99
N THR A 49 -15.51 16.80 10.54
CA THR A 49 -15.30 16.71 11.99
C THR A 49 -16.03 17.79 12.76
N GLU A 50 -16.18 19.01 12.25
CA GLU A 50 -16.95 20.10 12.89
C GLU A 50 -18.42 19.73 13.10
N LYS A 51 -18.96 18.75 12.37
CA LYS A 51 -20.35 18.30 12.51
C LYS A 51 -20.51 17.17 13.54
N ILE A 52 -19.42 16.54 13.96
CA ILE A 52 -19.44 15.40 14.89
C ILE A 52 -19.72 15.91 16.31
N LYS A 53 -20.76 15.38 16.94
CA LYS A 53 -21.11 15.72 18.32
C LYS A 53 -20.14 15.07 19.30
N ILE A 54 -19.47 15.87 20.13
CA ILE A 54 -18.58 15.41 21.21
C ILE A 54 -18.90 16.20 22.49
N ASP A 55 -19.66 15.62 23.42
CA ASP A 55 -20.12 16.28 24.66
C ASP A 55 -19.83 15.46 25.92
N TYR A 56 -18.93 14.49 25.83
CA TYR A 56 -18.69 13.47 26.86
C TYR A 56 -17.24 13.38 27.35
N LEU A 57 -16.32 14.17 26.78
CA LEU A 57 -14.90 14.11 27.13
C LEU A 57 -14.63 14.82 28.47
N LYS A 58 -13.75 14.23 29.26
CA LYS A 58 -13.16 14.86 30.45
C LYS A 58 -11.92 15.68 30.08
N GLU A 59 -11.37 16.41 31.05
CA GLU A 59 -10.20 17.26 30.85
C GLU A 59 -8.96 16.49 30.38
N ASP A 60 -8.77 15.26 30.88
CA ASP A 60 -7.69 14.33 30.53
C ASP A 60 -7.97 13.47 29.28
N GLU A 61 -8.99 13.83 28.49
CA GLU A 61 -9.47 13.05 27.36
C GLU A 61 -9.52 13.84 26.06
N LEU A 62 -9.32 13.14 24.95
CA LEU A 62 -9.56 13.64 23.60
C LEU A 62 -10.32 12.61 22.77
N ALA A 63 -11.07 13.08 21.77
CA ALA A 63 -11.69 12.21 20.78
C ALA A 63 -10.74 12.03 19.59
N LEU A 64 -10.53 10.78 19.17
CA LEU A 64 -9.77 10.42 17.98
C LEU A 64 -10.75 9.86 16.94
N VAL A 65 -10.98 10.62 15.88
CA VAL A 65 -11.78 10.19 14.74
C VAL A 65 -10.90 9.47 13.74
N VAL A 66 -11.25 8.24 13.39
CA VAL A 66 -10.56 7.40 12.41
C VAL A 66 -11.44 7.30 11.16
N PHE A 67 -10.89 7.66 10.00
CA PHE A 67 -11.60 7.71 8.73
C PHE A 67 -11.28 6.51 7.86
N ASN A 68 -12.32 5.95 7.23
CA ASN A 68 -12.22 4.93 6.19
C ASN A 68 -12.81 5.50 4.89
N PRO A 69 -11.98 5.79 3.87
CA PRO A 69 -12.47 6.29 2.59
C PRO A 69 -12.96 5.18 1.64
N LEU A 70 -12.80 3.91 1.99
CA LEU A 70 -13.17 2.77 1.15
C LEU A 70 -14.67 2.47 1.26
N PRO A 71 -15.31 1.94 0.21
CA PRO A 71 -16.76 1.77 0.16
C PRO A 71 -17.29 0.57 0.95
N TYR A 72 -16.47 -0.06 1.78
CA TYR A 72 -16.80 -1.19 2.65
C TYR A 72 -16.22 -0.96 4.03
N SER A 73 -16.83 -1.58 5.05
CA SER A 73 -16.30 -1.54 6.41
C SER A 73 -14.94 -2.23 6.47
N ILE A 74 -14.02 -1.70 7.27
CA ILE A 74 -12.68 -2.27 7.44
C ILE A 74 -12.33 -2.43 8.91
N ASP A 75 -11.52 -3.45 9.19
CA ASP A 75 -10.71 -3.55 10.40
C ASP A 75 -9.28 -3.17 10.02
N GLU A 76 -8.67 -2.27 10.80
CA GLU A 76 -7.36 -1.73 10.46
C GLU A 76 -6.55 -1.34 11.69
N ASN A 77 -5.23 -1.52 11.64
CA ASN A 77 -4.33 -1.01 12.66
C ASN A 77 -4.12 0.49 12.47
N VAL A 78 -4.28 1.25 13.55
CA VAL A 78 -4.15 2.70 13.57
C VAL A 78 -2.91 3.08 14.36
N GLU A 79 -1.89 3.55 13.64
CA GLU A 79 -0.71 4.19 14.22
C GLU A 79 -0.88 5.72 14.18
N VAL A 80 -0.86 6.37 15.34
CA VAL A 80 -1.11 7.80 15.43
C VAL A 80 -0.36 8.45 16.58
N ARG A 81 0.17 9.66 16.33
CA ARG A 81 0.61 10.59 17.37
C ARG A 81 -0.59 11.35 17.90
N VAL A 82 -0.89 11.20 19.18
CA VAL A 82 -1.87 12.03 19.88
C VAL A 82 -1.17 13.11 20.70
N LYS A 83 -1.73 14.32 20.71
CA LYS A 83 -1.20 15.48 21.46
C LYS A 83 -2.18 15.94 22.55
N PHE A 84 -1.68 16.10 23.76
CA PHE A 84 -2.38 16.63 24.94
C PHE A 84 -1.79 18.00 25.35
N PRO A 85 -2.58 18.92 25.92
CA PRO A 85 -2.06 20.08 26.63
C PRO A 85 -0.93 19.72 27.59
N LYS A 86 0.10 20.58 27.69
CA LYS A 86 1.29 20.33 28.51
C LYS A 86 0.95 20.09 29.99
N GLU A 87 -0.12 20.71 30.46
CA GLU A 87 -0.60 20.63 31.84
C GLU A 87 -1.15 19.24 32.18
N ILE A 88 -1.52 18.44 31.17
CA ILE A 88 -1.99 17.07 31.36
C ILE A 88 -0.79 16.14 31.45
N ASN A 89 -0.54 15.61 32.64
CA ASN A 89 0.50 14.61 32.86
C ASN A 89 0.23 13.35 32.03
N LEU A 90 1.16 13.05 31.12
CA LEU A 90 1.05 11.97 30.16
C LEU A 90 2.19 10.96 30.38
N ASN A 91 1.93 9.97 31.23
CA ASN A 91 2.84 8.83 31.38
C ASN A 91 2.41 7.65 30.49
N ARG A 92 1.10 7.47 30.32
CA ARG A 92 0.47 6.45 29.47
C ARG A 92 -0.84 6.99 28.90
N VAL A 93 -1.50 6.19 28.05
CA VAL A 93 -2.89 6.45 27.64
C VAL A 93 -3.81 5.27 27.93
N LYS A 94 -5.10 5.42 27.64
CA LYS A 94 -6.02 4.34 27.33
C LYS A 94 -6.72 4.67 26.02
N VAL A 95 -6.98 3.65 25.22
CA VAL A 95 -7.86 3.75 24.06
C VAL A 95 -9.21 3.15 24.44
N LEU A 96 -10.27 3.95 24.34
CA LEU A 96 -11.62 3.55 24.71
C LEU A 96 -12.57 3.69 23.52
N THR A 97 -13.58 2.83 23.44
CA THR A 97 -14.75 3.05 22.59
C THR A 97 -15.59 4.20 23.14
N THR A 98 -16.56 4.69 22.35
CA THR A 98 -17.53 5.67 22.84
C THR A 98 -18.43 5.14 23.97
N GLN A 99 -18.52 3.82 24.11
CA GLN A 99 -19.21 3.11 25.19
C GLN A 99 -18.34 2.96 26.45
N ARG A 100 -17.15 3.60 26.49
CA ARG A 100 -16.17 3.55 27.59
C ARG A 100 -15.51 2.19 27.79
N GLU A 101 -15.59 1.30 26.81
CA GLU A 101 -14.88 0.02 26.84
C GLU A 101 -13.44 0.22 26.42
N GLU A 102 -12.50 -0.31 27.21
CA GLU A 102 -11.07 -0.21 26.92
C GLU A 102 -10.65 -1.28 25.91
N ILE A 103 -10.00 -0.87 24.83
CA ILE A 103 -9.47 -1.78 23.81
C ILE A 103 -7.95 -1.93 23.94
N PRO A 104 -7.39 -3.09 23.56
CA PRO A 104 -5.95 -3.29 23.55
C PRO A 104 -5.24 -2.24 22.69
N TYR A 105 -4.16 -1.69 23.23
CA TYR A 105 -3.35 -0.69 22.55
C TYR A 105 -1.88 -0.85 22.95
N GLN A 106 -0.99 -0.31 22.12
CA GLN A 106 0.44 -0.27 22.35
C GLN A 106 0.92 1.18 22.39
N LEU A 107 1.73 1.52 23.40
CA LEU A 107 2.45 2.80 23.46
C LEU A 107 3.82 2.61 22.81
N LYS A 108 4.11 3.40 21.78
CA LYS A 108 5.37 3.36 21.01
C LYS A 108 6.37 4.39 21.47
N GLY A 109 5.90 5.53 21.94
CA GLY A 109 6.71 6.62 22.43
C GLY A 109 5.84 7.70 23.06
N TYR A 110 6.44 8.54 23.89
CA TYR A 110 5.78 9.70 24.46
C TYR A 110 6.84 10.73 24.85
N GLY A 111 6.43 11.99 24.99
CA GLY A 111 7.35 13.07 25.36
C GLY A 111 6.76 14.45 25.08
N LEU A 112 7.65 15.42 24.88
CA LEU A 112 7.28 16.79 24.50
C LEU A 112 7.32 16.97 22.98
N ASP A 113 6.35 17.69 22.44
CA ASP A 113 6.29 18.12 21.05
C ASP A 113 5.75 19.56 21.02
N TYR A 114 5.75 20.17 19.84
CA TYR A 114 5.16 21.48 19.61
C TYR A 114 3.99 21.38 18.63
N LYS A 115 2.99 22.23 18.83
CA LYS A 115 1.92 22.48 17.87
C LYS A 115 2.01 23.94 17.45
N ILE A 116 2.09 24.20 16.15
CA ILE A 116 2.04 25.56 15.63
C ILE A 116 0.58 25.99 15.54
N ILE A 117 0.25 27.10 16.21
CA ILE A 117 -1.06 27.73 16.11
C ILE A 117 -0.96 28.82 15.04
N PHE A 118 -1.71 28.63 13.97
CA PHE A 118 -1.86 29.62 12.91
C PHE A 118 -3.07 30.51 13.21
N ASN A 119 -2.85 31.82 13.18
CA ASN A 119 -3.91 32.82 13.21
C ASN A 119 -3.68 33.75 12.01
N PRO A 120 -4.69 34.03 11.16
CA PRO A 120 -4.50 34.88 9.98
C PRO A 120 -3.95 36.29 10.29
N PHE A 121 -4.10 36.76 11.53
CA PHE A 121 -3.73 38.09 11.96
C PHE A 121 -2.58 38.13 12.98
N LYS A 122 -1.98 36.98 13.33
CA LYS A 122 -0.83 36.92 14.26
C LYS A 122 0.26 35.99 13.73
N SER A 123 1.50 36.27 14.10
CA SER A 123 2.62 35.37 13.80
C SER A 123 2.37 33.97 14.37
N PRO A 124 2.76 32.89 13.66
CA PRO A 124 2.59 31.52 14.14
C PRO A 124 3.18 31.35 15.54
N GLN A 125 2.38 30.82 16.47
CA GLN A 125 2.80 30.64 17.86
C GLN A 125 3.08 29.16 18.11
N PRO A 126 4.29 28.77 18.56
CA PRO A 126 4.54 27.42 19.02
C PRO A 126 3.86 27.23 20.39
N LEU A 127 3.03 26.20 20.51
CA LEU A 127 2.47 25.73 21.76
C LEU A 127 3.11 24.40 22.12
N GLU A 128 3.77 24.34 23.27
CA GLU A 128 4.32 23.09 23.80
C GLU A 128 3.20 22.16 24.26
N VAL A 129 3.33 20.88 23.95
CA VAL A 129 2.33 19.84 24.20
C VAL A 129 3.00 18.53 24.59
N ASN A 130 2.31 17.71 25.37
CA ASN A 130 2.71 16.32 25.58
C ASN A 130 2.19 15.47 24.40
N TYR A 131 2.97 14.52 23.90
CA TYR A 131 2.55 13.59 22.86
C TYR A 131 2.68 12.14 23.31
N ALA A 132 1.85 11.27 22.73
CA ALA A 132 2.01 9.84 22.76
C ALA A 132 1.83 9.27 21.35
N ASP A 133 2.77 8.44 20.91
CA ASP A 133 2.64 7.62 19.70
C ASP A 133 2.02 6.29 20.11
N ILE A 134 0.86 5.99 19.56
CA ILE A 134 0.06 4.82 19.93
C ILE A 134 -0.31 3.98 18.72
N SER A 135 -0.48 2.69 18.94
CA SER A 135 -0.99 1.72 17.96
C SER A 135 -2.15 0.93 18.55
N PHE A 136 -3.20 0.69 17.76
CA PHE A 136 -4.33 -0.17 18.15
C PHE A 136 -5.10 -0.65 16.92
N THR A 137 -5.73 -1.83 17.01
CA THR A 137 -6.62 -2.34 15.95
C THR A 137 -8.00 -1.70 16.10
N ALA A 138 -8.37 -0.83 15.17
CA ALA A 138 -9.70 -0.25 15.06
C ALA A 138 -10.59 -1.16 14.22
N LYS A 139 -11.62 -1.74 14.85
CA LYS A 139 -12.58 -2.62 14.19
C LYS A 139 -13.81 -1.89 13.68
N ASP A 140 -14.44 -2.43 12.64
CA ASP A 140 -15.70 -1.98 12.07
C ASP A 140 -15.73 -0.48 11.77
N ILE A 141 -14.67 0.03 11.11
CA ILE A 141 -14.64 1.42 10.67
C ILE A 141 -15.57 1.53 9.46
N PRO A 142 -16.69 2.28 9.54
CA PRO A 142 -17.72 2.23 8.52
C PRO A 142 -17.24 2.66 7.13
N ALA A 143 -17.84 2.07 6.10
CA ALA A 143 -17.62 2.38 4.69
C ALA A 143 -17.78 3.89 4.39
N CYS A 144 -16.85 4.46 3.61
CA CYS A 144 -16.75 5.88 3.26
C CYS A 144 -17.24 6.74 4.41
N GLY A 145 -16.57 6.63 5.56
CA GLY A 145 -17.12 6.99 6.85
C GLY A 145 -16.04 7.16 7.90
N TYR A 146 -16.48 7.17 9.17
CA TYR A 146 -15.58 7.34 10.30
C TYR A 146 -16.10 6.63 11.55
N LYS A 147 -15.18 6.38 12.48
CA LYS A 147 -15.46 5.89 13.84
C LYS A 147 -14.63 6.67 14.85
N THR A 148 -15.25 7.06 15.96
CA THR A 148 -14.61 7.87 17.01
C THR A 148 -14.23 7.00 18.19
N PHE A 149 -13.02 7.20 18.69
CA PHE A 149 -12.47 6.60 19.90
C PHE A 149 -12.17 7.69 20.92
N THR A 150 -12.09 7.35 22.20
CA THR A 150 -11.64 8.27 23.25
C THR A 150 -10.24 7.87 23.68
N ILE A 151 -9.31 8.82 23.65
CA ILE A 151 -7.96 8.63 24.17
C ILE A 151 -7.86 9.36 25.49
N LYS A 152 -7.58 8.61 26.55
CA LYS A 152 -7.48 9.14 27.91
C LYS A 152 -6.02 9.16 28.36
N ALA A 153 -5.50 10.31 28.75
CA ALA A 153 -4.19 10.39 29.39
C ALA A 153 -4.23 9.78 30.79
N ILE A 154 -3.15 9.10 31.17
CA ILE A 154 -3.02 8.46 32.48
C ILE A 154 -1.70 8.86 33.12
N ASN A 155 -1.79 9.30 34.36
CA ASN A 155 -0.66 9.65 35.20
C ASN A 155 -0.24 8.52 36.16
N ASP A 156 -1.10 7.52 36.42
CA ASP A 156 -0.77 6.42 37.34
C ASP A 156 0.07 5.33 36.66
N LEU A 157 1.36 5.29 37.02
CA LEU A 157 2.34 4.30 36.55
C LEU A 157 2.07 2.88 37.08
N ARG A 158 1.27 2.71 38.14
CA ARG A 158 0.97 1.40 38.75
C ARG A 158 -0.04 0.59 37.95
N ILE A 159 -0.76 1.23 37.02
CA ILE A 159 -1.72 0.57 36.15
C ILE A 159 -0.95 0.02 34.94
N SER A 160 -0.42 -1.20 35.06
CA SER A 160 -0.02 -2.02 33.91
C SER A 160 -1.06 -3.09 33.68
N LYS A 161 -1.98 -2.84 32.74
CA LYS A 161 -2.85 -3.90 32.24
C LYS A 161 -2.11 -4.62 31.13
N GLU A 162 -1.82 -5.90 31.34
CA GLU A 162 -1.52 -6.80 30.24
C GLU A 162 -2.82 -7.05 29.50
N TYR A 163 -2.81 -6.83 28.18
CA TYR A 163 -3.95 -7.17 27.34
C TYR A 163 -3.78 -8.60 26.85
N GLU A 164 -4.87 -9.36 26.92
CA GLU A 164 -4.96 -10.57 26.12
C GLU A 164 -4.93 -10.17 24.64
N THR A 165 -4.04 -10.81 23.88
CA THR A 165 -3.81 -10.56 22.46
C THR A 165 -3.53 -11.87 21.76
N ASP A 166 -3.74 -11.92 20.44
CA ASP A 166 -3.30 -13.00 19.56
C ASP A 166 -1.83 -12.88 19.15
N ILE A 167 -1.18 -11.73 19.43
CA ILE A 167 0.22 -11.49 19.11
C ILE A 167 1.15 -12.31 20.00
N ARG A 168 2.09 -13.03 19.39
CA ARG A 168 3.17 -13.76 20.07
C ARG A 168 4.49 -13.47 19.36
N ALA A 169 5.58 -13.50 20.10
CA ALA A 169 6.92 -13.32 19.56
C ALA A 169 7.94 -14.18 20.31
N GLY A 170 8.96 -14.64 19.59
CA GLY A 170 10.13 -15.32 20.13
C GLY A 170 11.40 -14.54 19.86
N ARG A 171 12.53 -15.25 19.73
CA ARG A 171 13.81 -14.65 19.33
C ARG A 171 13.86 -14.34 17.83
N ASP A 172 13.28 -15.23 17.04
CA ASP A 172 13.40 -15.32 15.59
C ASP A 172 12.04 -15.42 14.89
N TYR A 173 10.94 -15.36 15.64
CA TYR A 173 9.60 -15.47 15.07
C TYR A 173 8.63 -14.43 15.64
N ILE A 174 7.64 -14.10 14.81
CA ILE A 174 6.44 -13.35 15.18
C ILE A 174 5.19 -14.12 14.72
N GLU A 175 4.10 -13.97 15.45
CA GLU A 175 2.87 -14.70 15.20
C GLU A 175 1.64 -13.87 15.60
N ASN A 176 0.57 -14.01 14.83
CA ASN A 176 -0.77 -13.54 15.19
C ASN A 176 -1.79 -14.68 15.03
N LYS A 177 -3.09 -14.36 15.04
CA LYS A 177 -4.16 -15.34 14.82
C LYS A 177 -4.03 -16.09 13.48
N TYR A 178 -3.51 -15.44 12.44
CA TYR A 178 -3.52 -15.91 11.06
C TYR A 178 -2.19 -16.46 10.58
N TYR A 179 -1.08 -15.86 10.99
CA TYR A 179 0.24 -16.14 10.44
C TYR A 179 1.25 -16.36 11.54
N LYS A 180 2.21 -17.23 11.26
CA LYS A 180 3.50 -17.30 11.96
C LYS A 180 4.61 -17.08 10.95
N VAL A 181 5.51 -16.16 11.24
CA VAL A 181 6.68 -15.84 10.41
C VAL A 181 7.92 -16.12 11.23
N ILE A 182 8.79 -16.99 10.73
CA ILE A 182 10.05 -17.38 11.36
C ILE A 182 11.18 -16.96 10.43
N ALA A 183 12.17 -16.22 10.92
CA ALA A 183 13.38 -15.90 10.18
C ALA A 183 14.46 -16.97 10.40
N GLU A 184 15.09 -17.39 9.31
CA GLU A 184 16.17 -18.38 9.33
C GLU A 184 17.50 -17.67 9.62
N GLU A 185 18.15 -17.95 10.75
CA GLU A 185 19.40 -17.25 11.16
C GLU A 185 20.54 -17.36 10.13
N ALA A 186 20.58 -18.42 9.32
CA ALA A 186 21.66 -18.66 8.38
C ALA A 186 21.69 -17.69 7.19
N ASN A 187 20.52 -17.18 6.75
CA ASN A 187 20.40 -16.40 5.53
C ASN A 187 19.33 -15.28 5.57
N GLY A 188 18.51 -15.25 6.62
CA GLY A 188 17.45 -14.27 6.86
C GLY A 188 16.29 -14.34 5.88
N THR A 189 16.16 -15.45 5.15
CA THR A 189 14.88 -15.83 4.53
C THR A 189 13.87 -16.14 5.62
N VAL A 190 12.60 -16.17 5.26
CA VAL A 190 11.52 -16.46 6.22
C VAL A 190 10.68 -17.64 5.79
N THR A 191 10.25 -18.39 6.80
CA THR A 191 9.19 -19.39 6.68
C THR A 191 7.88 -18.78 7.17
N ILE A 192 6.87 -18.79 6.31
CA ILE A 192 5.53 -18.25 6.58
C ILE A 192 4.55 -19.41 6.70
N THR A 193 3.96 -19.56 7.88
CA THR A 193 2.85 -20.50 8.13
C THR A 193 1.53 -19.75 8.11
N ASP A 194 0.67 -20.11 7.17
CA ASP A 194 -0.73 -19.72 7.13
C ASP A 194 -1.56 -20.71 7.97
N LYS A 195 -1.99 -20.23 9.14
CA LYS A 195 -2.71 -21.03 10.14
C LYS A 195 -4.16 -21.30 9.74
N LEU A 196 -4.74 -20.46 8.87
CA LEU A 196 -6.11 -20.65 8.40
C LEU A 196 -6.21 -21.80 7.40
N ASN A 197 -5.24 -21.88 6.49
CA ASN A 197 -5.26 -22.87 5.40
C ASN A 197 -4.31 -24.07 5.64
N ASN A 198 -3.57 -24.06 6.76
CA ASN A 198 -2.57 -25.06 7.11
C ASN A 198 -1.51 -25.24 6.00
N LYS A 199 -0.94 -24.11 5.56
CA LYS A 199 0.06 -24.04 4.49
C LYS A 199 1.34 -23.39 4.99
N VAL A 200 2.46 -23.81 4.42
CA VAL A 200 3.78 -23.32 4.79
C VAL A 200 4.53 -22.94 3.53
N PHE A 201 4.97 -21.69 3.46
CA PHE A 201 5.85 -21.17 2.43
C PHE A 201 7.25 -21.03 3.01
N LYS A 202 8.22 -21.70 2.39
CA LYS A 202 9.62 -21.74 2.86
C LYS A 202 10.49 -20.92 1.93
N ASN A 203 11.63 -20.46 2.47
CA ASN A 203 12.62 -19.68 1.72
C ASN A 203 12.01 -18.43 1.05
N CYS A 204 10.96 -17.87 1.65
CA CYS A 204 10.40 -16.59 1.22
C CYS A 204 11.37 -15.46 1.61
N TYR A 205 11.12 -14.28 1.06
CA TYR A 205 11.86 -13.08 1.46
C TYR A 205 13.35 -13.18 1.11
N ARG A 206 13.63 -13.82 -0.03
CA ARG A 206 14.97 -13.93 -0.62
C ARG A 206 15.19 -12.74 -1.53
N PHE A 207 16.25 -11.96 -1.31
CA PHE A 207 16.64 -10.89 -2.21
C PHE A 207 17.65 -11.40 -3.22
N VAL A 208 17.39 -11.10 -4.48
CA VAL A 208 18.19 -11.56 -5.62
C VAL A 208 18.60 -10.37 -6.44
N ASP A 209 19.91 -10.28 -6.68
CA ASP A 209 20.55 -9.19 -7.38
C ASP A 209 21.30 -9.73 -8.62
N GLY A 210 20.88 -9.30 -9.80
CA GLY A 210 21.53 -9.61 -11.08
C GLY A 210 22.03 -8.34 -11.77
N GLY A 211 22.91 -8.50 -12.76
CA GLY A 211 23.36 -7.38 -13.59
C GLY A 211 22.29 -6.92 -14.57
N ASP A 212 22.29 -5.63 -14.92
CA ASP A 212 21.46 -5.08 -15.99
C ASP A 212 22.32 -4.27 -16.98
N ALA A 213 22.64 -4.89 -18.10
CA ALA A 213 23.30 -4.27 -19.25
C ALA A 213 22.31 -3.58 -20.20
N GLY A 214 21.05 -3.44 -19.79
CA GLY A 214 19.97 -2.82 -20.51
C GLY A 214 20.01 -1.30 -20.62
N ASP A 215 18.83 -0.75 -20.82
CA ASP A 215 18.51 0.68 -20.89
C ASP A 215 17.19 0.97 -20.14
N GLU A 216 16.72 2.22 -20.15
CA GLU A 216 15.50 2.62 -19.44
C GLU A 216 14.23 1.90 -19.94
N TYR A 217 14.24 1.37 -21.17
CA TYR A 217 13.10 0.62 -21.73
C TYR A 217 13.20 -0.88 -21.47
N THR A 218 14.41 -1.43 -21.49
CA THR A 218 14.63 -2.85 -21.66
C THR A 218 15.66 -3.36 -20.65
N TYR A 219 15.20 -4.22 -19.73
CA TYR A 219 16.09 -5.08 -18.96
C TYR A 219 16.84 -6.04 -19.90
N SER A 220 18.16 -6.12 -19.77
CA SER A 220 18.98 -7.07 -20.52
C SER A 220 20.15 -7.52 -19.63
N PRO A 221 20.17 -8.76 -19.13
CA PRO A 221 21.29 -9.24 -18.32
C PRO A 221 22.60 -9.28 -19.14
N PRO A 222 23.77 -9.14 -18.48
CA PRO A 222 25.05 -9.37 -19.13
C PRO A 222 25.18 -10.85 -19.55
N LEU A 223 25.99 -11.12 -20.57
CA LEU A 223 26.15 -12.47 -21.14
C LEU A 223 26.61 -13.51 -20.10
N ASN A 224 27.55 -13.14 -19.24
CA ASN A 224 28.01 -13.95 -18.13
C ASN A 224 27.71 -13.21 -16.84
N ASP A 225 26.47 -13.34 -16.37
CA ASP A 225 25.99 -12.67 -15.17
C ASP A 225 26.35 -13.42 -13.88
N GLU A 226 26.56 -12.66 -12.80
CA GLU A 226 26.69 -13.19 -11.45
C GLU A 226 25.44 -12.82 -10.64
N ILE A 227 24.63 -13.84 -10.33
CA ILE A 227 23.44 -13.69 -9.48
C ILE A 227 23.85 -13.79 -8.02
N ILE A 228 23.60 -12.72 -7.27
CA ILE A 228 23.94 -12.62 -5.85
C ILE A 228 22.66 -12.70 -5.03
N VAL A 229 22.66 -13.59 -4.05
CA VAL A 229 21.55 -13.78 -3.12
C VAL A 229 21.93 -13.19 -1.77
N ASN A 230 20.97 -12.60 -1.08
CA ASN A 230 21.19 -12.03 0.24
C ASN A 230 21.76 -13.03 1.25
N ARG A 231 22.46 -12.44 2.22
CA ARG A 231 22.75 -13.04 3.52
C ARG A 231 22.38 -12.00 4.58
N LEU A 232 21.16 -12.08 5.10
CA LEU A 232 20.76 -11.24 6.23
C LEU A 232 20.94 -12.07 7.49
N ASP A 233 21.77 -11.61 8.41
CA ASP A 233 22.21 -12.37 9.58
C ASP A 233 21.89 -11.66 10.90
N ASN A 234 21.33 -10.46 10.85
CA ASN A 234 20.89 -9.73 12.02
C ASN A 234 19.36 -9.73 12.13
N ILE A 235 18.86 -10.58 13.03
CA ILE A 235 17.44 -10.75 13.33
C ILE A 235 17.15 -10.18 14.72
N SER A 236 16.12 -9.36 14.83
CA SER A 236 15.64 -8.86 16.12
C SER A 236 14.14 -8.69 16.11
N ILE A 237 13.51 -8.86 17.26
CA ILE A 237 12.12 -8.47 17.46
C ILE A 237 12.08 -7.06 18.03
N GLN A 238 11.21 -6.24 17.47
CA GLN A 238 10.96 -4.88 17.92
C GLN A 238 9.48 -4.71 18.18
N ASP A 239 9.15 -3.70 18.98
CA ASP A 239 7.79 -3.18 18.99
C ASP A 239 6.73 -4.23 19.33
N VAL A 240 7.04 -5.12 20.28
CA VAL A 240 6.12 -6.16 20.77
C VAL A 240 5.04 -5.52 21.63
N GLY A 241 3.79 -5.59 21.18
CA GLY A 241 2.66 -5.21 22.00
C GLY A 241 1.37 -5.89 21.54
N PRO A 242 0.23 -5.52 22.15
CA PRO A 242 -1.02 -6.23 21.92
C PRO A 242 -1.67 -5.93 20.57
N SER A 243 -1.27 -4.86 19.88
CA SER A 243 -1.82 -4.47 18.57
C SER A 243 -0.94 -4.91 17.41
N GLU A 244 0.38 -5.03 17.61
CA GLU A 244 1.31 -5.34 16.54
C GLU A 244 2.66 -5.85 17.07
N VAL A 245 3.45 -6.40 16.15
CA VAL A 245 4.82 -6.83 16.40
C VAL A 245 5.65 -6.72 15.13
N ILE A 246 6.93 -6.40 15.28
CA ILE A 246 7.89 -6.26 14.17
C ILE A 246 9.01 -7.27 14.32
N LEU A 247 9.23 -8.07 13.27
CA LEU A 247 10.43 -8.87 13.06
C LEU A 247 11.34 -8.09 12.11
N LYS A 248 12.47 -7.62 12.63
CA LYS A 248 13.47 -6.89 11.85
C LYS A 248 14.54 -7.86 11.37
N VAL A 249 14.79 -7.86 10.07
CA VAL A 249 15.85 -8.65 9.43
C VAL A 249 16.75 -7.69 8.66
N SER A 250 18.05 -7.71 8.94
CA SER A 250 19.00 -6.76 8.34
C SER A 250 20.34 -7.42 8.03
N GLY A 251 21.09 -6.80 7.14
CA GLY A 251 22.40 -7.26 6.72
C GLY A 251 22.98 -6.37 5.63
N LYS A 252 23.87 -6.95 4.85
CA LYS A 252 24.55 -6.27 3.74
C LYS A 252 24.73 -7.20 2.56
N MET A 253 24.59 -6.66 1.36
CA MET A 253 24.90 -7.37 0.12
C MET A 253 26.23 -6.86 -0.43
N MET A 254 27.15 -7.78 -0.74
CA MET A 254 28.39 -7.47 -1.44
C MET A 254 28.12 -7.45 -2.94
N LEU A 255 27.91 -6.28 -3.53
CA LEU A 255 27.50 -6.15 -4.92
C LEU A 255 28.61 -5.58 -5.81
N PRO A 256 28.81 -6.09 -7.03
CA PRO A 256 29.65 -5.48 -8.06
C PRO A 256 29.32 -4.01 -8.27
N VAL A 257 30.33 -3.15 -8.39
CA VAL A 257 30.14 -1.69 -8.53
C VAL A 257 29.41 -1.28 -9.83
N GLY A 258 29.37 -2.15 -10.83
CA GLY A 258 28.74 -1.93 -12.12
C GLY A 258 29.10 -3.04 -13.11
N LEU A 259 28.99 -2.73 -14.40
CA LEU A 259 29.45 -3.61 -15.47
C LEU A 259 30.91 -3.35 -15.85
N LYS A 260 31.59 -4.39 -16.35
CA LYS A 260 32.88 -4.25 -17.02
C LYS A 260 32.75 -3.37 -18.26
N SER A 261 33.86 -2.83 -18.76
CA SER A 261 33.87 -1.94 -19.93
C SER A 261 33.25 -2.56 -21.19
N ASP A 262 33.30 -3.89 -21.33
CA ASP A 262 32.69 -4.63 -22.44
C ASP A 262 31.20 -4.99 -22.22
N ARG A 263 30.68 -4.73 -21.01
CA ARG A 263 29.31 -4.96 -20.56
C ARG A 263 28.85 -6.43 -20.59
N LYS A 264 29.78 -7.37 -20.78
CA LYS A 264 29.45 -8.81 -20.87
C LYS A 264 29.41 -9.50 -19.51
N SER A 265 29.94 -8.83 -18.48
CA SER A 265 29.97 -9.30 -17.10
C SER A 265 29.95 -8.12 -16.13
N ARG A 266 29.62 -8.40 -14.87
CA ARG A 266 29.73 -7.46 -13.76
C ARG A 266 31.18 -7.27 -13.34
N GLU A 267 31.50 -6.12 -12.75
CA GLU A 267 32.83 -5.81 -12.21
C GLU A 267 33.25 -6.75 -11.08
N ASP A 268 34.56 -7.05 -10.99
CA ASP A 268 35.08 -7.91 -9.92
C ASP A 268 35.11 -7.17 -8.56
N LYS A 269 35.24 -5.84 -8.60
CA LYS A 269 35.20 -4.99 -7.42
C LYS A 269 33.78 -4.93 -6.86
N LYS A 270 33.63 -5.34 -5.60
CA LYS A 270 32.35 -5.29 -4.86
C LYS A 270 32.38 -4.26 -3.74
N VAL A 271 31.22 -3.71 -3.41
CA VAL A 271 31.00 -2.82 -2.26
C VAL A 271 29.82 -3.31 -1.43
N GLU A 272 29.77 -2.86 -0.18
CA GLU A 272 28.68 -3.16 0.74
C GLU A 272 27.47 -2.25 0.46
N CYS A 273 26.33 -2.87 0.13
CA CYS A 273 25.02 -2.22 0.06
C CYS A 273 24.17 -2.69 1.25
N PRO A 274 23.96 -1.83 2.27
CA PRO A 274 23.10 -2.13 3.41
C PRO A 274 21.64 -2.40 3.00
N ILE A 275 21.04 -3.38 3.67
CA ILE A 275 19.63 -3.70 3.51
C ILE A 275 19.00 -4.00 4.87
N GLU A 276 17.86 -3.39 5.11
CA GLU A 276 17.08 -3.51 6.33
C GLU A 276 15.62 -3.75 5.98
N SER A 277 14.99 -4.71 6.66
CA SER A 277 13.58 -4.95 6.53
C SER A 277 12.86 -5.05 7.86
N GLU A 278 11.69 -4.41 7.90
CA GLU A 278 10.67 -4.59 8.92
C GLU A 278 9.57 -5.50 8.37
N ILE A 279 9.38 -6.68 8.98
CA ILE A 279 8.24 -7.58 8.75
C ILE A 279 7.24 -7.38 9.87
N LYS A 280 6.01 -7.01 9.55
CA LYS A 280 5.03 -6.57 10.52
C LYS A 280 3.78 -7.44 10.48
N LEU A 281 3.34 -7.86 11.67
CA LEU A 281 2.04 -8.46 11.90
C LEU A 281 1.22 -7.56 12.82
N PHE A 282 -0.08 -7.51 12.57
CA PHE A 282 -1.03 -6.79 13.40
C PHE A 282 -2.02 -7.77 14.02
N SER A 283 -2.54 -7.41 15.18
CA SER A 283 -3.56 -8.17 15.87
C SER A 283 -4.83 -8.16 15.01
N GLU A 284 -5.33 -9.37 14.71
CA GLU A 284 -6.57 -9.58 13.98
C GLU A 284 -6.66 -8.95 12.57
N VAL A 285 -5.51 -8.63 11.93
CA VAL A 285 -5.46 -8.23 10.51
C VAL A 285 -4.84 -9.35 9.65
N GLN A 286 -5.52 -9.71 8.56
CA GLN A 286 -5.09 -10.76 7.62
C GLN A 286 -4.14 -10.23 6.52
N ARG A 287 -2.99 -9.68 6.92
CA ARG A 287 -1.85 -9.49 6.01
C ARG A 287 -0.53 -9.47 6.75
N ILE A 288 0.54 -9.74 6.01
CA ILE A 288 1.93 -9.61 6.46
C ILE A 288 2.52 -8.43 5.70
N GLU A 289 2.96 -7.39 6.40
CA GLU A 289 3.52 -6.20 5.76
C GLU A 289 5.04 -6.21 5.80
N PHE A 290 5.65 -5.68 4.74
CA PHE A 290 7.09 -5.56 4.59
C PHE A 290 7.46 -4.14 4.21
N LYS A 291 8.47 -3.63 4.89
CA LYS A 291 9.12 -2.36 4.55
C LYS A 291 10.61 -2.60 4.46
N THR A 292 11.13 -2.56 3.23
CA THR A 292 12.55 -2.77 2.94
C THR A 292 13.21 -1.44 2.64
N LYS A 293 14.28 -1.13 3.36
CA LYS A 293 15.21 -0.04 3.04
C LYS A 293 16.45 -0.65 2.40
N PHE A 294 16.91 -0.06 1.31
CA PHE A 294 18.12 -0.44 0.61
C PHE A 294 18.95 0.80 0.30
N ASP A 295 20.20 0.81 0.73
CA ASP A 295 21.16 1.87 0.37
C ASP A 295 21.93 1.41 -0.87
N ASN A 296 21.48 1.88 -2.04
CA ASN A 296 22.07 1.51 -3.32
C ASN A 296 23.36 2.29 -3.57
N ARG A 297 24.49 1.57 -3.67
CA ARG A 297 25.81 2.15 -3.92
C ARG A 297 26.46 1.63 -5.20
N VAL A 298 25.71 0.94 -6.05
CA VAL A 298 26.20 0.29 -7.26
C VAL A 298 25.33 0.64 -8.47
N CYS A 299 25.89 0.42 -9.65
CA CYS A 299 25.24 0.69 -10.92
C CYS A 299 24.89 -0.60 -11.67
N ASP A 300 24.08 -0.47 -12.73
CA ASP A 300 23.85 -1.50 -13.76
C ASP A 300 23.41 -2.85 -13.19
N HIS A 301 22.36 -2.83 -12.36
CA HIS A 301 21.87 -4.00 -11.63
C HIS A 301 20.36 -3.97 -11.44
N ARG A 302 19.78 -5.13 -11.09
CA ARG A 302 18.36 -5.31 -10.78
C ARG A 302 18.22 -6.09 -9.48
N LEU A 303 17.56 -5.48 -8.50
CA LEU A 303 17.24 -6.07 -7.20
C LEU A 303 15.76 -6.52 -7.17
N GLN A 304 15.54 -7.78 -6.83
CA GLN A 304 14.21 -8.36 -6.68
C GLN A 304 14.06 -9.00 -5.28
N VAL A 305 12.82 -9.11 -4.81
CA VAL A 305 12.46 -9.96 -3.67
C VAL A 305 11.57 -11.10 -4.14
N GLU A 306 11.89 -12.31 -3.69
CA GLU A 306 11.28 -13.54 -4.14
C GLU A 306 10.42 -14.22 -3.07
N PHE A 307 9.26 -14.73 -3.51
CA PHE A 307 8.32 -15.51 -2.72
C PHE A 307 8.01 -16.83 -3.42
N PRO A 308 8.74 -17.90 -3.10
CA PRO A 308 8.45 -19.23 -3.62
C PRO A 308 7.07 -19.70 -3.18
N THR A 309 6.18 -19.96 -4.15
CA THR A 309 4.79 -20.30 -3.83
C THR A 309 4.57 -21.80 -3.69
N ALA A 310 5.28 -22.61 -4.49
CA ALA A 310 5.02 -24.04 -4.69
C ALA A 310 3.56 -24.35 -5.11
N ILE A 311 2.81 -23.35 -5.56
CA ILE A 311 1.44 -23.50 -6.03
C ILE A 311 1.48 -23.91 -7.48
N LYS A 312 0.85 -25.04 -7.81
CA LYS A 312 0.78 -25.55 -9.17
C LYS A 312 -0.27 -24.78 -9.96
N SER A 313 0.19 -23.88 -10.82
CA SER A 313 -0.65 -23.12 -11.74
C SER A 313 0.10 -22.87 -13.04
N ASN A 314 -0.67 -22.71 -14.13
CA ASN A 314 -0.15 -22.24 -15.42
C ASN A 314 -0.37 -20.74 -15.61
N TYR A 315 -1.03 -20.09 -14.64
CA TYR A 315 -1.50 -18.72 -14.75
C TYR A 315 -1.08 -17.87 -13.56
N VAL A 316 -0.83 -16.59 -13.84
CA VAL A 316 -0.70 -15.52 -12.87
C VAL A 316 -1.81 -14.50 -13.11
N TYR A 317 -2.34 -13.93 -12.05
CA TYR A 317 -3.36 -12.88 -12.08
C TYR A 317 -2.75 -11.60 -11.51
N ALA A 318 -2.83 -10.49 -12.25
CA ALA A 318 -2.25 -9.23 -11.81
C ALA A 318 -3.26 -8.09 -11.95
N GLU A 319 -3.25 -7.18 -10.98
CA GLU A 319 -4.09 -5.98 -11.04
C GLU A 319 -3.72 -5.13 -12.27
N GLY A 320 -4.73 -4.75 -13.06
CA GLY A 320 -4.62 -3.85 -14.18
C GLY A 320 -5.62 -2.69 -14.09
N HIS A 321 -5.84 -1.99 -15.19
CA HIS A 321 -6.76 -0.86 -15.23
C HIS A 321 -8.22 -1.35 -15.27
N PHE A 322 -8.93 -1.20 -14.15
CA PHE A 322 -10.32 -1.67 -13.98
C PHE A 322 -10.50 -3.18 -14.20
N ASP A 323 -9.42 -3.95 -14.10
CA ASP A 323 -9.41 -5.36 -14.42
C ASP A 323 -8.36 -6.11 -13.59
N VAL A 324 -8.48 -7.43 -13.50
CA VAL A 324 -7.44 -8.34 -13.08
C VAL A 324 -7.08 -9.24 -14.27
N VAL A 325 -5.89 -9.00 -14.82
CA VAL A 325 -5.42 -9.61 -16.05
C VAL A 325 -4.87 -11.00 -15.74
N LYS A 326 -5.39 -12.01 -16.45
CA LYS A 326 -4.90 -13.39 -16.41
C LYS A 326 -3.81 -13.58 -17.48
N ARG A 327 -2.61 -14.01 -17.09
CA ARG A 327 -1.48 -14.28 -18.00
C ARG A 327 -0.98 -15.70 -17.84
N PHE A 328 -0.47 -16.30 -18.92
CA PHE A 328 0.28 -17.55 -18.84
C PHE A 328 1.63 -17.30 -18.16
N ILE A 329 2.07 -18.24 -17.33
CA ILE A 329 3.40 -18.19 -16.69
C ILE A 329 4.50 -18.50 -17.72
N ASN A 330 4.25 -19.46 -18.60
CA ASN A 330 5.19 -19.78 -19.67
C ASN A 330 5.14 -18.70 -20.76
N ILE A 331 6.31 -18.21 -21.13
CA ILE A 331 6.49 -17.29 -22.25
C ILE A 331 6.65 -18.06 -23.56
N PRO A 332 6.23 -17.49 -24.71
CA PRO A 332 6.43 -18.11 -26.01
C PRO A 332 7.91 -18.15 -26.40
N ASP A 333 8.26 -19.08 -27.29
CA ASP A 333 9.52 -19.01 -28.00
C ASP A 333 9.54 -17.74 -28.88
N SER A 334 10.68 -17.05 -28.86
CA SER A 334 10.89 -15.76 -29.51
C SER A 334 12.15 -15.76 -30.38
N GLU A 335 12.63 -16.94 -30.77
CA GLU A 335 13.70 -17.05 -31.76
C GLU A 335 13.34 -16.28 -33.04
N GLY A 336 14.30 -15.46 -33.52
CA GLY A 336 14.12 -14.62 -34.70
C GLY A 336 13.31 -13.34 -34.48
N TRP A 337 12.71 -13.12 -33.30
CA TRP A 337 12.01 -11.86 -33.00
C TRP A 337 13.02 -10.71 -32.82
N LYS A 338 12.57 -9.48 -33.06
CA LYS A 338 13.39 -8.28 -32.82
C LYS A 338 13.70 -8.09 -31.33
N GLU A 339 12.74 -8.45 -30.49
CA GLU A 339 12.83 -8.45 -29.02
C GLU A 339 12.48 -9.84 -28.50
N LYS A 340 13.26 -10.34 -27.55
CA LYS A 340 12.99 -11.62 -26.89
C LYS A 340 11.72 -11.50 -26.06
N ALA A 341 11.00 -12.61 -25.89
CA ALA A 341 9.87 -12.66 -24.96
C ALA A 341 10.38 -12.46 -23.53
N TYR A 342 9.81 -11.49 -22.83
CA TYR A 342 10.16 -11.18 -21.45
C TYR A 342 9.26 -11.95 -20.48
N LYS A 343 9.87 -12.45 -19.41
CA LYS A 343 9.13 -13.00 -18.27
C LYS A 343 8.55 -11.91 -17.36
N THR A 344 9.07 -10.69 -17.46
CA THR A 344 8.59 -9.54 -16.70
C THR A 344 7.23 -9.07 -17.22
N ALA A 345 6.37 -8.64 -16.32
CA ALA A 345 5.05 -8.12 -16.64
C ALA A 345 4.62 -7.02 -15.67
N HIS A 346 3.62 -6.26 -16.11
CA HIS A 346 3.10 -5.10 -15.37
C HIS A 346 1.99 -5.50 -14.38
N ASN A 347 1.99 -4.84 -13.23
CA ASN A 347 0.89 -4.85 -12.28
C ASN A 347 0.68 -3.43 -11.70
N SER A 348 -0.52 -3.14 -11.21
CA SER A 348 -0.85 -1.85 -10.60
C SER A 348 -0.94 -1.88 -9.07
N GLY A 349 -0.83 -3.04 -8.44
CA GLY A 349 -0.96 -3.15 -6.99
C GLY A 349 -0.94 -4.55 -6.42
N PHE A 350 -1.29 -5.59 -7.18
CA PHE A 350 -1.06 -6.98 -6.74
C PHE A 350 -0.72 -7.95 -7.86
N ILE A 351 -0.07 -9.05 -7.47
CA ILE A 351 0.22 -10.25 -8.24
C ILE A 351 -0.29 -11.45 -7.44
N ASP A 352 -0.98 -12.38 -8.08
CA ASP A 352 -1.57 -13.55 -7.45
C ASP A 352 -1.30 -14.83 -8.26
N ILE A 353 -0.89 -15.88 -7.55
CA ILE A 353 -0.84 -17.24 -8.06
C ILE A 353 -1.75 -18.09 -7.20
N ASN A 354 -2.66 -18.82 -7.84
CA ASN A 354 -3.59 -19.74 -7.18
C ASN A 354 -3.84 -20.99 -8.03
N ASP A 355 -4.30 -22.06 -7.37
CA ASP A 355 -4.74 -23.32 -7.98
C ASP A 355 -6.27 -23.51 -7.98
N GLY A 356 -7.02 -22.45 -7.69
CA GLY A 356 -8.48 -22.46 -7.50
C GLY A 356 -8.97 -22.91 -6.13
N LYS A 357 -8.09 -23.46 -5.28
CA LYS A 357 -8.41 -23.81 -3.88
C LYS A 357 -7.61 -22.97 -2.89
N TYR A 358 -6.39 -22.59 -3.26
CA TYR A 358 -5.48 -21.83 -2.44
C TYR A 358 -4.59 -20.94 -3.31
N GLY A 359 -4.20 -19.78 -2.77
CA GLY A 359 -3.33 -18.84 -3.45
C GLY A 359 -2.43 -18.04 -2.53
N LEU A 360 -1.46 -17.38 -3.14
CA LEU A 360 -0.61 -16.38 -2.52
C LEU A 360 -0.64 -15.09 -3.35
N ALA A 361 -1.08 -14.00 -2.72
CA ALA A 361 -1.05 -12.68 -3.31
C ALA A 361 0.11 -11.85 -2.74
N VAL A 362 0.88 -11.20 -3.62
CA VAL A 362 1.86 -10.15 -3.31
C VAL A 362 1.25 -8.80 -3.68
N LEU A 363 1.05 -7.95 -2.68
CA LEU A 363 0.54 -6.60 -2.82
C LEU A 363 1.71 -5.61 -2.78
N ASN A 364 1.63 -4.49 -3.48
CA ASN A 364 2.70 -3.49 -3.47
C ASN A 364 2.21 -2.05 -3.60
N ARG A 365 3.11 -1.10 -3.32
CA ARG A 365 2.90 0.34 -3.50
C ARG A 365 3.96 0.94 -4.41
N GLY A 366 3.65 0.98 -5.71
CA GLY A 366 4.52 1.62 -6.70
C GLY A 366 5.65 0.72 -7.22
N LEU A 367 5.44 -0.60 -7.21
CA LEU A 367 6.38 -1.59 -7.74
C LEU A 367 5.71 -2.30 -8.94
N PRO A 368 5.78 -1.70 -10.15
CA PRO A 368 4.94 -2.11 -11.26
C PRO A 368 5.42 -3.37 -11.98
N GLU A 369 6.68 -3.76 -11.80
CA GLU A 369 7.28 -4.91 -12.49
C GLU A 369 7.33 -6.13 -11.58
N TYR A 370 6.92 -7.28 -12.10
CA TYR A 370 7.12 -8.58 -11.49
C TYR A 370 7.54 -9.60 -12.55
N GLU A 371 8.09 -10.72 -12.09
CA GLU A 371 8.39 -11.91 -12.90
C GLU A 371 7.94 -13.17 -12.14
N ILE A 372 7.53 -14.21 -12.86
CA ILE A 372 7.29 -15.54 -12.26
C ILE A 372 8.43 -16.47 -12.66
N ILE A 373 9.16 -16.97 -11.65
CA ILE A 373 10.25 -17.93 -11.84
C ILE A 373 9.64 -19.35 -11.82
N PRO A 374 9.65 -20.08 -12.96
CA PRO A 374 8.81 -21.27 -13.16
C PRO A 374 9.08 -22.45 -12.23
N GLU A 375 10.31 -22.63 -11.76
CA GLU A 375 10.75 -23.83 -11.01
C GLU A 375 9.86 -24.12 -9.79
N ASN A 376 9.42 -23.06 -9.10
CA ASN A 376 8.52 -23.12 -7.94
C ASN A 376 7.34 -22.15 -8.03
N ASN A 377 7.05 -21.64 -9.25
CA ASN A 377 6.13 -20.53 -9.45
C ASN A 377 6.40 -19.38 -8.46
N THR A 378 7.67 -19.03 -8.30
CA THR A 378 8.10 -17.99 -7.37
C THR A 378 7.67 -16.64 -7.91
N ILE A 379 6.98 -15.85 -7.09
CA ILE A 379 6.68 -14.46 -7.44
C ILE A 379 7.93 -13.63 -7.09
N ALA A 380 8.59 -13.09 -8.12
CA ALA A 380 9.70 -12.16 -7.98
C ALA A 380 9.20 -10.74 -8.23
N LEU A 381 9.22 -9.91 -7.19
CA LEU A 381 8.84 -8.49 -7.27
C LEU A 381 10.11 -7.66 -7.46
N THR A 382 10.18 -6.90 -8.56
CA THR A 382 11.31 -5.99 -8.79
C THR A 382 11.22 -4.81 -7.84
N LEU A 383 12.24 -4.63 -7.01
CA LEU A 383 12.34 -3.53 -6.07
C LEU A 383 13.07 -2.34 -6.70
N LEU A 384 14.18 -2.63 -7.37
CA LEU A 384 15.03 -1.61 -7.98
C LEU A 384 15.62 -2.12 -9.30
N ARG A 385 15.69 -1.25 -10.30
CA ARG A 385 16.41 -1.49 -11.55
C ARG A 385 17.21 -0.25 -11.91
N CYS A 386 18.49 -0.42 -12.16
CA CYS A 386 19.47 0.65 -12.31
C CYS A 386 20.20 0.52 -13.63
N VAL A 387 20.15 1.57 -14.44
CA VAL A 387 20.81 1.63 -15.76
C VAL A 387 21.37 3.03 -15.98
N GLY A 388 22.35 3.17 -16.88
CA GLY A 388 23.01 4.46 -17.14
C GLY A 388 22.66 5.12 -18.47
N TRP A 389 21.70 4.57 -19.22
CA TRP A 389 21.38 5.00 -20.58
C TRP A 389 19.89 4.96 -20.86
N LEU A 390 19.40 6.00 -21.55
CA LEU A 390 18.03 6.08 -22.04
C LEU A 390 17.74 4.98 -23.05
N SER A 391 18.58 4.86 -24.08
CA SER A 391 18.48 3.74 -25.02
C SER A 391 19.83 3.25 -25.54
N ARG A 392 19.90 1.94 -25.76
CA ARG A 392 21.06 1.26 -26.33
C ARG A 392 20.65 0.29 -27.44
N GLY A 393 21.56 0.09 -28.38
CA GLY A 393 21.36 -0.76 -29.56
C GLY A 393 22.11 -2.09 -29.53
N ASP A 394 22.98 -2.27 -28.52
CA ASP A 394 23.84 -3.42 -28.31
C ASP A 394 23.31 -4.37 -27.21
N LEU A 395 21.98 -4.44 -27.05
CA LEU A 395 21.33 -5.27 -26.02
C LEU A 395 21.14 -6.71 -26.53
N GLU A 396 21.31 -7.67 -25.62
CA GLU A 396 21.07 -9.10 -25.91
C GLU A 396 19.58 -9.40 -26.12
N TYR A 397 18.70 -8.64 -25.44
CA TYR A 397 17.25 -8.87 -25.46
C TYR A 397 16.49 -8.05 -26.51
N LYS A 398 17.12 -7.02 -27.10
CA LYS A 398 16.53 -6.15 -28.12
C LYS A 398 17.56 -5.74 -29.17
N ARG A 399 17.21 -5.92 -30.45
CA ARG A 399 18.05 -5.45 -31.58
C ARG A 399 17.75 -3.98 -31.91
N GLY A 400 18.77 -3.12 -31.80
CA GLY A 400 18.68 -1.70 -32.12
C GLY A 400 18.08 -0.85 -31.01
N ASN A 401 18.07 0.47 -31.20
CA ASN A 401 17.60 1.41 -30.18
C ASN A 401 16.06 1.51 -30.14
N ALA A 402 15.50 1.73 -28.93
CA ALA A 402 14.11 2.13 -28.74
C ALA A 402 13.94 3.66 -28.71
N GLY A 403 15.01 4.39 -28.41
CA GLY A 403 15.05 5.85 -28.36
C GLY A 403 16.45 6.40 -28.69
N PRO A 404 16.70 7.71 -28.47
CA PRO A 404 18.03 8.27 -28.64
C PRO A 404 19.02 7.72 -27.59
N SER A 405 20.29 7.59 -27.98
CA SER A 405 21.32 7.09 -27.06
C SER A 405 21.90 8.25 -26.24
N PHE A 406 21.25 8.53 -25.11
CA PHE A 406 21.70 9.52 -24.12
C PHE A 406 22.09 8.83 -22.82
N ALA A 407 23.16 9.33 -22.19
CA ALA A 407 23.53 8.93 -20.85
C ALA A 407 22.52 9.51 -19.84
N THR A 408 22.10 8.68 -18.90
CA THR A 408 21.16 9.04 -17.82
C THR A 408 21.69 8.54 -16.49
N PRO A 409 22.77 9.16 -15.97
CA PRO A 409 23.45 8.68 -14.76
C PRO A 409 22.53 8.64 -13.52
N GLU A 410 21.48 9.45 -13.46
CA GLU A 410 20.53 9.41 -12.34
C GLU A 410 19.56 8.22 -12.41
N ALA A 411 19.39 7.59 -13.58
CA ALA A 411 18.63 6.33 -13.71
C ALA A 411 19.33 5.13 -13.03
N GLN A 412 20.53 5.33 -12.48
CA GLN A 412 21.20 4.36 -11.59
C GLN A 412 20.58 4.31 -10.19
N CYS A 413 19.67 5.24 -9.85
CA CYS A 413 18.89 5.24 -8.60
C CYS A 413 19.76 5.04 -7.33
N LEU A 414 20.91 5.71 -7.27
CA LEU A 414 21.84 5.64 -6.13
C LEU A 414 21.24 6.26 -4.87
N GLY A 415 21.64 5.76 -3.71
CA GLY A 415 21.21 6.22 -2.39
C GLY A 415 20.09 5.38 -1.78
N GLU A 416 19.43 5.94 -0.77
CA GLU A 416 18.41 5.23 0.01
C GLU A 416 17.10 5.08 -0.77
N ASN A 417 16.61 3.84 -0.85
CA ASN A 417 15.34 3.49 -1.43
C ASN A 417 14.47 2.74 -0.40
N ILE A 418 13.17 3.02 -0.39
CA ILE A 418 12.19 2.37 0.52
C ILE A 418 11.10 1.70 -0.31
N PHE A 419 10.92 0.41 -0.08
CA PHE A 419 9.96 -0.43 -0.77
C PHE A 419 8.89 -0.94 0.19
N LEU A 420 7.63 -0.83 -0.22
CA LEU A 420 6.47 -1.23 0.58
C LEU A 420 5.67 -2.28 -0.18
N TYR A 421 5.54 -3.46 0.42
CA TYR A 421 4.75 -4.56 -0.10
C TYR A 421 4.16 -5.41 1.02
N ALA A 422 3.23 -6.29 0.68
CA ALA A 422 2.54 -7.15 1.65
C ALA A 422 2.23 -8.52 1.03
N LEU A 423 2.05 -9.52 1.89
CA LEU A 423 1.62 -10.86 1.50
C LEU A 423 0.27 -11.21 2.11
N ILE A 424 -0.57 -11.85 1.29
CA ILE A 424 -1.85 -12.40 1.72
C ILE A 424 -1.98 -13.82 1.14
N PRO A 425 -1.63 -14.85 1.93
CA PRO A 425 -2.09 -16.20 1.67
C PRO A 425 -3.62 -16.27 1.78
N HIS A 426 -4.28 -16.97 0.86
CA HIS A 426 -5.74 -16.97 0.79
C HIS A 426 -6.36 -18.26 0.27
N GLN A 427 -7.64 -18.46 0.58
CA GLN A 427 -8.43 -19.58 0.10
C GLN A 427 -9.16 -19.22 -1.20
N GLY A 428 -9.17 -20.14 -2.15
CA GLY A 428 -9.86 -20.02 -3.43
C GLY A 428 -9.06 -19.21 -4.45
N ASN A 429 -9.80 -18.47 -5.29
CA ASN A 429 -9.23 -17.55 -6.28
C ASN A 429 -9.11 -16.13 -5.70
N TRP A 430 -8.37 -15.26 -6.41
CA TRP A 430 -8.20 -13.85 -6.02
C TRP A 430 -9.52 -13.07 -5.83
N ASP A 431 -10.56 -13.40 -6.60
CA ASP A 431 -11.87 -12.72 -6.53
C ASP A 431 -12.70 -13.24 -5.35
N ASP A 432 -12.70 -14.55 -5.12
CA ASP A 432 -13.35 -15.16 -3.94
C ASP A 432 -12.72 -14.65 -2.63
N ALA A 433 -11.40 -14.45 -2.62
CA ALA A 433 -10.63 -13.89 -1.51
C ALA A 433 -10.64 -12.35 -1.42
N CYS A 434 -11.29 -11.67 -2.37
CA CYS A 434 -11.39 -10.20 -2.45
C CYS A 434 -10.03 -9.49 -2.43
N ILE A 435 -9.03 -10.04 -3.13
CA ILE A 435 -7.65 -9.52 -3.14
C ILE A 435 -7.60 -8.07 -3.66
N SER A 436 -8.44 -7.70 -4.62
CA SER A 436 -8.55 -6.31 -5.10
C SER A 436 -8.96 -5.34 -3.99
N GLN A 437 -9.94 -5.72 -3.15
CA GLN A 437 -10.37 -4.90 -2.00
C GLN A 437 -9.27 -4.80 -0.95
N LYS A 438 -8.64 -5.94 -0.60
CA LYS A 438 -7.51 -5.97 0.34
C LYS A 438 -6.31 -5.15 -0.15
N THR A 439 -6.08 -5.11 -1.47
CA THR A 439 -5.05 -4.28 -2.11
C THR A 439 -5.37 -2.79 -1.96
N LYS A 440 -6.63 -2.39 -2.20
CA LYS A 440 -7.06 -1.01 -1.95
C LYS A 440 -6.95 -0.62 -0.48
N GLN A 441 -7.31 -1.52 0.43
CA GLN A 441 -7.13 -1.31 1.86
C GLN A 441 -5.67 -1.06 2.22
N TYR A 442 -4.76 -1.95 1.79
CA TYR A 442 -3.33 -1.79 2.02
C TYR A 442 -2.75 -0.49 1.43
N LYS A 443 -3.21 -0.08 0.23
CA LYS A 443 -2.75 1.17 -0.42
C LYS A 443 -3.36 2.43 0.21
N THR A 444 -4.43 2.29 0.98
CA THR A 444 -5.17 3.40 1.57
C THR A 444 -4.56 3.79 2.91
N LYS A 445 -4.08 5.02 3.02
CA LYS A 445 -3.64 5.57 4.30
C LYS A 445 -4.86 5.86 5.17
N ILE A 446 -4.90 5.28 6.37
CA ILE A 446 -5.86 5.67 7.40
C ILE A 446 -5.58 7.11 7.84
N LEU A 447 -6.62 7.92 7.86
CA LEU A 447 -6.56 9.31 8.29
C LEU A 447 -7.23 9.45 9.65
N THR A 448 -6.65 10.31 10.48
CA THR A 448 -7.15 10.56 11.83
C THR A 448 -7.25 12.06 12.11
N LYS A 449 -8.20 12.44 12.97
CA LYS A 449 -8.35 13.80 13.50
C LYS A 449 -8.61 13.74 15.00
N GLN A 450 -7.92 14.61 15.74
CA GLN A 450 -8.16 14.81 17.17
C GLN A 450 -9.18 15.92 17.38
N LEU A 451 -10.19 15.66 18.20
CA LEU A 451 -11.23 16.61 18.57
C LEU A 451 -11.32 16.80 20.08
N LYS A 452 -11.81 17.98 20.47
CA LYS A 452 -12.21 18.33 21.84
C LYS A 452 -13.74 18.29 21.94
N ASN A 453 -14.27 18.57 23.12
CA ASN A 453 -15.70 18.80 23.26
C ASN A 453 -16.16 19.91 22.32
N GLN A 454 -17.21 19.63 21.57
CA GLN A 454 -17.78 20.53 20.58
C GLN A 454 -19.25 20.16 20.33
N GLN A 455 -20.01 21.16 19.91
CA GLN A 455 -21.35 20.92 19.41
C GLN A 455 -21.29 20.25 18.03
N GLY A 456 -22.32 19.47 17.73
CA GLY A 456 -22.46 18.77 16.47
C GLY A 456 -23.77 18.00 16.44
N ASN A 457 -24.17 17.54 15.27
CA ASN A 457 -25.39 16.76 15.05
C ASN A 457 -25.12 15.37 14.46
N MET A 458 -23.89 15.10 14.04
CA MET A 458 -23.48 13.79 13.54
C MET A 458 -23.04 12.87 14.68
N PRO A 459 -23.33 11.56 14.60
CA PRO A 459 -22.98 10.60 15.63
C PRO A 459 -21.46 10.31 15.66
N SER A 460 -21.02 9.57 16.68
CA SER A 460 -19.62 9.15 16.86
C SER A 460 -19.13 8.12 15.82
N SER A 461 -20.03 7.48 15.09
CA SER A 461 -19.74 6.54 14.00
C SER A 461 -20.77 6.71 12.89
N PHE A 462 -20.31 6.86 11.64
CA PHE A 462 -21.19 7.10 10.50
C PHE A 462 -20.60 6.58 9.19
N SER A 463 -21.46 6.06 8.30
CA SER A 463 -21.12 5.70 6.92
C SER A 463 -21.88 6.62 5.97
N PHE A 464 -21.19 7.28 5.04
CA PHE A 464 -21.85 8.11 4.04
C PHE A 464 -22.32 7.28 2.84
N ILE A 465 -21.48 6.36 2.37
CA ILE A 465 -21.69 5.52 1.20
C ILE A 465 -21.18 4.12 1.51
N GLN A 466 -21.96 3.11 1.15
CA GLN A 466 -21.57 1.71 1.26
C GLN A 466 -21.90 0.96 -0.02
N LEU A 467 -20.94 0.16 -0.50
CA LEU A 467 -21.14 -0.79 -1.58
C LEU A 467 -21.41 -2.18 -1.00
N GLU A 468 -22.56 -2.74 -1.34
CA GLU A 468 -22.86 -4.16 -1.19
C GLU A 468 -22.65 -4.83 -2.54
N GLY A 469 -21.92 -5.94 -2.58
CA GLY A 469 -21.55 -6.61 -3.82
C GLY A 469 -20.11 -7.06 -3.76
N LYS A 470 -19.90 -8.30 -3.30
CA LYS A 470 -18.59 -8.88 -2.96
C LYS A 470 -17.53 -8.66 -4.04
N TYR A 471 -17.91 -8.81 -5.31
CA TYR A 471 -16.98 -8.74 -6.44
C TYR A 471 -16.95 -7.38 -7.15
N LEU A 472 -17.69 -6.39 -6.65
CA LEU A 472 -17.74 -5.07 -7.25
C LEU A 472 -16.76 -4.13 -6.56
N GLU A 473 -16.29 -3.16 -7.32
CA GLU A 473 -15.25 -2.23 -6.90
C GLU A 473 -15.63 -0.80 -7.24
N ILE A 474 -15.49 0.12 -6.28
CA ILE A 474 -15.56 1.57 -6.56
C ILE A 474 -14.15 2.07 -6.89
N SER A 475 -14.09 2.88 -7.95
CA SER A 475 -12.88 3.55 -8.42
C SER A 475 -12.90 5.06 -8.17
N ALA A 476 -14.08 5.66 -8.08
CA ALA A 476 -14.24 7.09 -7.84
C ALA A 476 -15.53 7.38 -7.09
N ILE A 477 -15.41 8.27 -6.10
CA ILE A 477 -16.50 8.99 -5.44
C ILE A 477 -16.07 10.45 -5.48
N LYS A 478 -16.75 11.28 -6.27
CA LYS A 478 -16.40 12.70 -6.43
C LYS A 478 -17.63 13.54 -6.67
N LYS A 479 -17.50 14.85 -6.46
CA LYS A 479 -18.46 15.83 -6.99
C LYS A 479 -18.37 15.85 -8.52
N ASN A 480 -19.49 15.99 -9.21
CA ASN A 480 -19.56 16.20 -10.66
C ASN A 480 -18.81 17.48 -11.06
N GLU A 481 -18.22 17.48 -12.26
CA GLU A 481 -17.39 18.61 -12.72
C GLU A 481 -18.22 19.89 -12.97
N PHE A 482 -19.45 19.75 -13.48
CA PHE A 482 -20.26 20.87 -14.00
C PHE A 482 -21.51 21.17 -13.17
N GLY A 483 -21.74 20.47 -12.06
CA GLY A 483 -22.94 20.63 -11.26
C GLY A 483 -22.81 20.07 -9.86
N ASP A 484 -23.86 20.31 -9.05
CA ASP A 484 -23.93 19.84 -7.67
C ASP A 484 -24.52 18.43 -7.59
N LYS A 485 -23.78 17.48 -8.15
CA LYS A 485 -24.15 16.06 -8.17
C LYS A 485 -23.00 15.21 -7.64
N LEU A 486 -23.33 14.06 -7.10
CA LEU A 486 -22.35 13.04 -6.71
C LEU A 486 -22.13 12.07 -7.87
N VAL A 487 -20.88 11.74 -8.15
CA VAL A 487 -20.47 10.75 -9.16
C VAL A 487 -19.85 9.56 -8.43
N VAL A 488 -20.38 8.37 -8.70
CA VAL A 488 -19.85 7.10 -8.20
C VAL A 488 -19.52 6.20 -9.39
N ARG A 489 -18.25 5.82 -9.56
CA ARG A 489 -17.82 4.91 -10.64
C ARG A 489 -17.48 3.55 -10.09
N ILE A 490 -18.18 2.53 -10.60
CA ILE A 490 -18.08 1.14 -10.18
C ILE A 490 -17.65 0.29 -11.35
N TYR A 491 -16.90 -0.77 -11.08
CA TYR A 491 -16.52 -1.74 -12.08
C TYR A 491 -16.56 -3.15 -11.51
N ASN A 492 -16.67 -4.12 -12.42
CA ASN A 492 -16.59 -5.54 -12.13
C ASN A 492 -15.29 -6.11 -12.70
N PRO A 493 -14.22 -6.31 -11.91
CA PRO A 493 -12.97 -6.87 -12.39
C PRO A 493 -13.04 -8.37 -12.73
N THR A 494 -14.16 -9.04 -12.50
CA THR A 494 -14.26 -10.51 -12.62
C THR A 494 -14.79 -10.95 -13.99
N ASN A 495 -14.76 -12.27 -14.23
CA ASN A 495 -15.35 -12.91 -15.41
C ASN A 495 -16.81 -13.36 -15.19
N ARG A 496 -17.45 -12.97 -14.08
CA ARG A 496 -18.83 -13.35 -13.74
C ARG A 496 -19.71 -12.11 -13.72
N GLU A 497 -20.97 -12.26 -14.12
CA GLU A 497 -21.96 -11.21 -13.87
C GLU A 497 -22.17 -11.07 -12.36
N THR A 498 -22.19 -9.82 -11.87
CA THR A 498 -22.28 -9.54 -10.44
C THR A 498 -23.31 -8.45 -10.19
N THR A 499 -24.13 -8.66 -9.16
CA THR A 499 -25.07 -7.67 -8.66
C THR A 499 -24.59 -7.07 -7.35
N GLY A 500 -25.10 -5.89 -7.03
CA GLY A 500 -24.80 -5.17 -5.80
C GLY A 500 -25.74 -4.00 -5.58
N LYS A 501 -25.52 -3.29 -4.48
CA LYS A 501 -26.31 -2.13 -4.08
C LYS A 501 -25.41 -1.04 -3.52
N ILE A 502 -25.59 0.19 -3.99
CA ILE A 502 -24.98 1.38 -3.38
C ILE A 502 -25.96 1.92 -2.35
N LYS A 503 -25.63 1.82 -1.06
CA LYS A 503 -26.38 2.44 0.03
C LYS A 503 -25.86 3.83 0.31
N LEU A 504 -26.76 4.80 0.39
CA LEU A 504 -26.45 6.21 0.66
C LEU A 504 -27.24 6.64 1.90
N ARG A 505 -26.58 7.39 2.79
CA ARG A 505 -27.16 7.85 4.07
C ARG A 505 -27.54 9.34 4.04
N PHE A 506 -27.79 9.87 2.86
CA PHE A 506 -28.31 11.20 2.59
C PHE A 506 -29.47 11.12 1.61
N ASN A 507 -30.29 12.17 1.55
CA ASN A 507 -31.49 12.20 0.71
C ASN A 507 -31.09 12.33 -0.76
N VAL A 508 -31.57 11.40 -1.58
CA VAL A 508 -31.33 11.38 -3.03
C VAL A 508 -32.62 11.74 -3.75
N HIS A 509 -32.58 12.77 -4.58
CA HIS A 509 -33.71 13.21 -5.39
C HIS A 509 -33.85 12.38 -6.66
N LYS A 510 -32.74 12.24 -7.43
CA LYS A 510 -32.69 11.52 -8.70
C LYS A 510 -31.37 10.80 -8.88
N VAL A 511 -31.40 9.73 -9.67
CA VAL A 511 -30.24 8.90 -9.98
C VAL A 511 -30.19 8.69 -11.49
N TYR A 512 -29.01 8.79 -12.07
CA TYR A 512 -28.80 8.63 -13.50
C TYR A 512 -27.68 7.65 -13.80
N LEU A 513 -27.84 6.89 -14.88
CA LEU A 513 -26.74 6.18 -15.52
C LEU A 513 -25.94 7.17 -16.37
N GLY A 514 -24.67 7.33 -16.00
CA GLY A 514 -23.72 8.21 -16.66
C GLY A 514 -22.62 7.46 -17.42
N ARG A 515 -21.95 8.20 -18.29
CA ARG A 515 -20.72 7.80 -18.99
C ARG A 515 -19.50 8.28 -18.22
N SER A 516 -18.32 7.87 -18.67
CA SER A 516 -17.04 8.23 -18.01
C SER A 516 -16.71 9.73 -18.08
N ASP A 517 -17.29 10.47 -19.02
CA ASP A 517 -17.20 11.93 -19.15
C ASP A 517 -18.28 12.66 -18.33
N GLU A 518 -19.02 11.91 -17.50
CA GLU A 518 -20.09 12.40 -16.63
C GLU A 518 -21.34 12.91 -17.37
N SER A 519 -21.47 12.65 -18.68
CA SER A 519 -22.73 12.81 -19.40
C SER A 519 -23.72 11.70 -19.03
N TYR A 520 -25.01 12.02 -18.95
CA TYR A 520 -26.06 11.08 -18.53
C TYR A 520 -27.39 11.36 -19.22
N LYS A 521 -28.26 10.34 -19.30
CA LYS A 521 -29.60 10.45 -19.90
C LYS A 521 -30.63 9.57 -19.20
N GLU A 522 -30.28 8.33 -18.93
CA GLU A 522 -31.19 7.32 -18.37
C GLU A 522 -31.33 7.52 -16.86
N GLU A 523 -32.56 7.76 -16.39
CA GLU A 523 -32.89 7.81 -14.96
C GLU A 523 -33.04 6.40 -14.41
N LEU A 524 -32.42 6.15 -13.27
CA LEU A 524 -32.46 4.88 -12.56
C LEU A 524 -33.41 4.98 -11.36
N SER A 525 -34.00 3.86 -10.99
CA SER A 525 -34.81 3.79 -9.77
C SER A 525 -33.93 3.91 -8.52
N TYR A 526 -34.48 4.56 -7.48
CA TYR A 526 -33.87 4.67 -6.17
C TYR A 526 -34.82 4.12 -5.12
N SER A 527 -34.38 3.12 -4.35
CA SER A 527 -35.15 2.54 -3.25
C SER A 527 -34.22 2.16 -2.10
N ASN A 528 -34.00 3.10 -1.20
CA ASN A 528 -33.04 3.00 -0.10
C ASN A 528 -31.62 2.59 -0.58
N GLY A 529 -31.25 3.07 -1.76
CA GLY A 529 -30.02 2.75 -2.47
C GLY A 529 -30.23 2.54 -3.97
N VAL A 530 -29.13 2.38 -4.69
CA VAL A 530 -29.10 2.13 -6.15
C VAL A 530 -28.70 0.68 -6.39
N GLU A 531 -29.61 -0.12 -6.93
CA GLU A 531 -29.30 -1.48 -7.36
C GLU A 531 -28.45 -1.43 -8.63
N ILE A 532 -27.42 -2.26 -8.68
CA ILE A 532 -26.50 -2.34 -9.82
C ILE A 532 -26.29 -3.80 -10.23
N ALA A 533 -26.31 -4.03 -11.54
CA ALA A 533 -25.90 -5.28 -12.16
C ALA A 533 -24.81 -4.96 -13.17
N LEU A 534 -23.65 -5.60 -13.06
CA LEU A 534 -22.52 -5.40 -13.96
C LEU A 534 -22.12 -6.73 -14.60
N LYS A 535 -22.06 -6.72 -15.93
CA LYS A 535 -21.48 -7.80 -16.73
C LYS A 535 -19.98 -7.96 -16.40
N PRO A 536 -19.37 -9.10 -16.79
CA PRO A 536 -17.92 -9.26 -16.72
C PRO A 536 -17.20 -8.04 -17.30
N LYS A 537 -16.22 -7.50 -16.56
CA LYS A 537 -15.35 -6.38 -16.99
C LYS A 537 -16.06 -5.05 -17.25
N GLU A 538 -17.34 -4.94 -16.90
CA GLU A 538 -18.10 -3.71 -17.14
C GLU A 538 -17.70 -2.60 -16.16
N ILE A 539 -17.74 -1.36 -16.64
CA ILE A 539 -17.59 -0.14 -15.84
C ILE A 539 -18.88 0.67 -15.97
N LYS A 540 -19.46 1.07 -14.84
CA LYS A 540 -20.63 1.95 -14.79
C LYS A 540 -20.33 3.20 -13.99
N THR A 541 -20.87 4.32 -14.43
CA THR A 541 -20.86 5.57 -13.67
C THR A 541 -22.28 5.91 -13.27
N ILE A 542 -22.51 6.15 -11.99
CA ILE A 542 -23.80 6.55 -11.42
C ILE A 542 -23.68 8.00 -10.99
N ILE A 543 -24.67 8.82 -11.37
CA ILE A 543 -24.72 10.24 -11.05
C ILE A 543 -25.96 10.49 -10.20
N LEU A 544 -25.79 11.09 -9.02
CA LEU A 544 -26.84 11.28 -8.03
C LEU A 544 -27.06 12.76 -7.75
N GLU A 545 -28.32 13.20 -7.81
CA GLU A 545 -28.77 14.49 -7.29
C GLU A 545 -29.08 14.33 -5.81
N VAL A 546 -28.26 14.94 -4.96
CA VAL A 546 -28.36 14.87 -3.50
C VAL A 546 -29.03 16.15 -2.99
N LEU A 547 -29.93 16.03 -2.01
CA LEU A 547 -30.64 17.16 -1.39
C LEU A 547 -29.89 17.78 -0.20
#